data_AF-A0A354GNG9-F1
#
_entry.id   AF-A0A354GNG9-F1
#
_cell.length_a   1.000
_cell.length_b   1.000
_cell.length_c   1.000
_cell.angle_alpha   90.00
_cell.angle_beta   90.00
_cell.angle_gamma   90.00
#
_symmetry.space_group_name_H-M   'P 1'
#
loop_
_entity.id
_entity.type
_entity.pdbx_description
1 polymer ?
#
loop_
_entity_poly.entity_id
_entity_poly.type
_entity_poly.pdbx_seq_one_letter_code
_entity_poly.pdbx_strand_id
1 'polypeptide(L)' 'MNKPTPEEQADAQVVVDSATPGGPLFLQLTGSPEGSILLGPYENPDLARKDAAKVRQFLARVIREARAEDAPLSRI' A
#
# COMPACT_ATOMS: atom_id res chain seq x y z
N MET A 1 -0.49 -14.46 20.69
CA MET A 1 -0.53 -13.44 19.63
C MET A 1 -0.48 -14.17 18.30
N ASN A 2 -1.52 -14.09 17.47
CA ASN A 2 -1.50 -14.69 16.13
C ASN A 2 -0.55 -13.89 15.22
N LYS A 3 0.24 -14.59 14.40
CA LYS A 3 1.06 -13.94 13.38
C LYS A 3 0.14 -13.45 12.26
N PRO A 4 0.30 -12.22 11.75
CA PRO A 4 -0.52 -11.70 10.66
C PRO A 4 -0.32 -12.55 9.41
N THR A 5 -1.41 -12.82 8.69
CA THR A 5 -1.38 -13.58 7.45
C THR A 5 -0.56 -12.86 6.38
N PRO A 6 -0.08 -13.54 5.33
CA PRO A 6 0.63 -12.89 4.22
C PRO A 6 -0.18 -11.76 3.56
N GLU A 7 -1.51 -11.86 3.60
CA GLU A 7 -2.44 -10.85 3.11
C GLU A 7 -2.42 -9.60 3.99
N GLU A 8 -2.56 -9.78 5.31
CA GLU A 8 -2.47 -8.69 6.28
C GLU A 8 -1.09 -7.99 6.24
N GLN A 9 -0.03 -8.74 5.94
CA GLN A 9 1.31 -8.19 5.79
C GLN A 9 1.49 -7.38 4.48
N ALA A 10 0.86 -7.79 3.37
CA ALA A 10 0.91 -7.05 2.12
C ALA A 10 0.14 -5.74 2.24
N ASP A 11 -1.03 -5.77 2.88
CA ASP A 11 -1.81 -4.59 3.21
C ASP A 11 -1.03 -3.65 4.16
N ALA A 12 -0.36 -4.18 5.18
CA ALA A 12 0.44 -3.38 6.13
C ALA A 12 1.68 -2.74 5.51
N GLN A 13 2.12 -3.19 4.32
CA GLN A 13 3.26 -2.62 3.62
C GLN A 13 2.92 -1.35 2.85
N VAL A 14 1.65 -1.01 2.66
CA VAL A 14 1.27 0.20 1.95
C VAL A 14 0.64 1.19 2.93
N VAL A 15 1.38 2.25 3.23
CA VAL A 15 0.98 3.33 4.13
C VAL A 15 0.50 4.52 3.31
N VAL A 16 -0.65 5.06 3.68
CA VAL A 16 -1.15 6.34 3.16
C VAL A 16 -1.22 7.30 4.32
N ASP A 17 -0.55 8.44 4.21
CA ASP A 17 -0.52 9.46 5.25
C ASP A 17 -0.81 10.86 4.70
N SER A 18 -1.16 11.77 5.60
CA SER A 18 -1.48 13.16 5.31
C SER A 18 -0.81 14.07 6.35
N ALA A 19 0.00 15.02 5.91
CA ALA A 19 0.67 15.95 6.82
C ALA A 19 -0.31 16.90 7.54
N THR A 20 -1.47 17.18 6.93
CA THR A 20 -2.53 18.05 7.47
C THR A 20 -3.91 17.54 7.05
N PRO A 21 -4.96 17.64 7.89
CA PRO A 21 -6.30 17.23 7.49
C PRO A 21 -6.77 17.90 6.19
N GLY A 22 -7.07 17.10 5.18
CA GLY A 22 -7.46 17.58 3.84
C GLY A 22 -6.31 18.10 2.96
N GLY A 23 -5.08 17.98 3.43
CA GLY A 23 -3.87 18.29 2.67
C GLY A 23 -3.46 17.17 1.70
N PRO A 24 -2.27 17.31 1.08
CA PRO A 24 -1.74 16.29 0.16
C PRO A 24 -1.62 14.94 0.83
N LEU A 25 -1.88 13.89 0.06
CA LEU A 25 -1.68 12.51 0.48
C LEU A 25 -0.33 12.00 -0.01
N PHE A 26 0.31 11.23 0.84
CA PHE A 26 1.58 10.57 0.57
C PHE A 26 1.41 9.07 0.68
N LEU A 27 2.03 8.35 -0.25
CA LEU A 27 2.06 6.90 -0.26
C LEU A 27 3.48 6.41 0.01
N GLN A 28 3.60 5.45 0.91
CA GLN A 28 4.88 4.84 1.25
C GLN A 28 4.76 3.32 1.25
N LEU A 29 5.77 2.66 0.70
CA LEU A 29 5.95 1.22 0.81
C LEU A 29 6.90 0.91 1.97
N THR A 30 6.40 0.26 3.01
CA THR A 30 7.19 -0.15 4.18
C THR A 30 8.28 -1.10 3.75
N GLY A 31 9.54 -0.74 4.02
CA GLY A 31 10.72 -1.52 3.60
C GLY A 31 11.28 -1.15 2.22
N SER A 32 10.63 -0.23 1.50
CA SER A 32 11.25 0.39 0.32
C SER A 32 12.27 1.44 0.76
N PRO A 33 13.47 1.49 0.14
CA PRO A 33 14.41 2.59 0.36
C PRO A 33 13.92 3.91 -0.27
N GLU A 34 12.91 3.84 -1.14
CA GLU A 34 12.31 5.03 -1.73
C GLU A 34 11.44 5.77 -0.71
N GLY A 35 11.56 7.10 -0.72
CA GLY A 35 10.75 7.98 0.12
C GLY A 35 9.28 8.00 -0.29
N SER A 36 8.45 8.64 0.53
CA SER A 36 7.01 8.74 0.27
C SER A 36 6.72 9.50 -1.04
N ILE A 37 5.82 8.96 -1.85
CA ILE A 37 5.39 9.54 -3.12
C ILE A 37 4.17 10.43 -2.87
N LEU A 38 4.21 11.66 -3.38
CA LEU A 38 3.08 12.58 -3.36
C LEU A 38 2.01 12.11 -4.36
N LEU A 39 0.80 11.81 -3.88
CA LEU A 39 -0.37 11.53 -4.72
C LEU A 39 -1.02 12.81 -5.29
N GLY A 40 -0.58 13.97 -4.80
CA GLY A 40 -0.93 15.29 -5.34
C GLY A 40 -1.91 16.06 -4.47
N PRO A 41 -2.14 17.35 -4.78
CA PRO A 41 -3.22 18.12 -4.18
C PRO A 41 -4.56 17.62 -4.74
N TYR A 42 -5.47 17.28 -3.85
CA TYR A 42 -6.85 16.97 -4.22
C TYR A 42 -7.73 18.17 -3.91
N GLU A 43 -8.55 18.59 -4.88
CA GLU A 43 -9.57 19.62 -4.62
C GLU A 43 -10.63 19.12 -3.63
N ASN A 44 -10.86 17.81 -3.57
CA ASN A 44 -11.80 17.18 -2.67
C ASN A 44 -11.11 16.12 -1.78
N PRO A 45 -11.06 16.31 -0.44
CA PRO A 45 -10.40 15.40 0.48
C PRO A 45 -11.10 14.03 0.60
N ASP A 46 -12.41 13.94 0.32
CA ASP A 46 -13.12 12.66 0.27
C ASP A 46 -12.73 11.83 -0.95
N LEU A 47 -12.52 12.49 -2.09
CA LEU A 47 -12.03 11.83 -3.29
C LEU A 47 -10.59 11.34 -3.09
N ALA A 48 -9.75 12.16 -2.45
CA ALA A 48 -8.39 11.81 -2.06
C ALA A 48 -8.34 10.51 -1.25
N ARG A 49 -9.17 10.41 -0.21
CA ARG A 49 -9.26 9.22 0.65
C ARG A 49 -9.71 7.97 -0.13
N LYS A 50 -10.69 8.12 -1.02
CA LYS A 50 -11.19 7.01 -1.85
C LYS A 50 -10.12 6.50 -2.81
N ASP A 51 -9.42 7.39 -3.48
CA ASP A 51 -8.40 7.00 -4.45
C ASP A 51 -7.16 6.44 -3.75
N ALA A 52 -6.73 7.02 -2.63
CA ALA A 52 -5.66 6.45 -1.83
C ALA A 52 -6.00 5.04 -1.32
N ALA A 53 -7.25 4.78 -0.92
CA ALA A 53 -7.69 3.43 -0.57
C ALA A 53 -7.60 2.46 -1.76
N LYS A 54 -8.00 2.87 -2.96
CA LYS A 54 -7.87 2.05 -4.17
C LYS A 54 -6.40 1.78 -4.53
N VAL A 55 -5.54 2.80 -4.47
CA VAL A 55 -4.10 2.64 -4.74
C VAL A 55 -3.48 1.69 -3.73
N ARG A 56 -3.84 1.82 -2.45
CA ARG A 56 -3.41 0.91 -1.39
C ARG A 56 -3.78 -0.54 -1.71
N GLN A 57 -5.05 -0.79 -2.06
CA GLN A 57 -5.53 -2.12 -2.43
C GLN A 57 -4.85 -2.67 -3.69
N PHE A 58 -4.63 -1.82 -4.70
CA PHE A 58 -3.94 -2.20 -5.93
C PHE A 58 -2.50 -2.62 -5.65
N LEU A 59 -1.75 -1.82 -4.91
CA LEU A 59 -0.35 -2.13 -4.56
C LEU A 59 -0.25 -3.36 -3.64
N ALA A 60 -1.14 -3.51 -2.66
CA ALA A 60 -1.18 -4.71 -1.83
C ALA A 60 -1.42 -5.98 -2.69
N ARG A 61 -2.29 -5.88 -3.71
CA ARG A 61 -2.50 -6.96 -4.68
C ARG A 61 -1.24 -7.25 -5.51
N VAL A 62 -0.57 -6.23 -6.04
CA VAL A 62 0.69 -6.39 -6.81
C VAL A 62 1.76 -7.06 -5.95
N ILE A 63 1.95 -6.64 -4.69
CA ILE A 63 2.91 -7.24 -3.76
C ILE A 63 2.58 -8.71 -3.51
N ARG A 64 1.30 -9.06 -3.36
CA ARG A 64 0.85 -10.44 -3.18
C ARG A 64 1.14 -11.29 -4.41
N GLU A 65 0.83 -10.80 -5.61
CA GLU A 65 1.08 -11.51 -6.87
C GLU A 65 2.58 -11.74 -7.06
N ALA A 66 3.42 -10.71 -6.84
CA ALA A 66 4.88 -10.85 -6.92
C ALA A 66 5.44 -11.89 -5.92
N ARG A 67 4.91 -11.92 -4.69
CA ARG A 67 5.33 -12.93 -3.68
C ARG A 67 4.85 -14.34 -4.00
N ALA A 68 3.72 -14.48 -4.70
CA ALA A 68 3.22 -15.79 -5.11
C ALA A 68 4.05 -16.37 -6.25
N GLU A 69 4.60 -15.54 -7.13
CA GLU A 69 5.53 -15.95 -8.19
C GLU A 69 6.91 -16.33 -7.65
N ASP A 70 7.38 -15.68 -6.57
CA ASP A 70 8.63 -16.00 -5.88
C ASP A 70 8.52 -17.24 -4.95
N ALA A 71 7.33 -17.82 -4.80
CA ALA A 71 7.17 -19.06 -4.05
C ALA A 71 7.90 -20.19 -4.80
N PRO A 72 8.84 -20.91 -4.16
CA PRO A 72 9.56 -21.99 -4.84
C PRO A 72 8.54 -23.01 -5.32
N LEU A 73 8.65 -23.40 -6.59
CA LEU A 73 8.03 -24.57 -7.20
C LEU A 73 8.36 -25.82 -6.35
N SER A 74 7.69 -25.98 -5.23
CA SER A 74 7.84 -27.12 -4.36
C SER A 74 6.84 -28.18 -4.80
N ARG A 75 7.39 -29.11 -5.58
CA ARG A 75 6.90 -30.48 -5.86
C ARG A 75 5.69 -30.61 -6.79
N ILE A 76 6.01 -30.99 -8.03
CA ILE A 76 5.42 -32.18 -8.65
C ILE A 76 6.58 -33.14 -8.95
#